data_AF-A0A5N6Z6W9-F1
#
_entry.id   AF-A0A5N6Z6W9-F1
#
_cell.length_a   1.000
_cell.length_b   1.000
_cell.length_c   1.000
_cell.angle_alpha   90.00
_cell.angle_beta   90.00
_cell.angle_gamma   90.00
#
_symmetry.space_group_name_H-M   'P 1'
#
loop_
_entity.id
_entity.type
_entity.pdbx_description
1 polymer ?
#
loop_
_entity_poly.entity_id
_entity_poly.type
_entity_poly.pdbx_seq_one_letter_code
_entity_poly.pdbx_strand_id
1 'polypeptide(L)'
;MSSSVHITSKEQFSSLLTKSRFVVADFYADWCGPCTAIAPAYEQLASQLSRPNRITFTKINVDQQQDIAKAYGVTAMPTFIIFERGRPTSTVRGADPKKLSDAVRKLASEASKPDDADGSGEGSSGAVWIGAAAPKPYADITDQYEPKGLELLNRDSEFGTAKTLFDPSKPSALNNGKAKAADWVESDTDEQLMLFVPFKSTLKVHSLQVTSLPPADDDDDVPMRPQTIQLYTNRSHVLGFDEADDIPAVQTVTLQPEDWDSKTGTAKVDLRFVKFQRVTSLVLFFVDGDGDGEKLRVDRIRIFGEAGEKREMGKLEKIGDEPGE
;
A
#
# COMPACT_ATOMS: atom_id res chain seq x y z
N MET A 1 2.05 -15.20 -31.94
CA MET A 1 1.20 -16.21 -31.27
C MET A 1 1.53 -16.18 -29.78
N SER A 2 0.93 -15.27 -29.02
CA SER A 2 0.95 -15.40 -27.57
C SER A 2 -0.43 -15.90 -27.17
N SER A 3 -0.52 -17.22 -26.98
CA SER A 3 -1.70 -17.88 -26.43
C SER A 3 -1.86 -17.50 -24.96
N SER A 4 -3.11 -17.51 -24.49
CA SER A 4 -3.42 -17.36 -23.07
C SER A 4 -2.67 -18.42 -22.22
N VAL A 5 -2.12 -18.00 -21.09
CA VAL A 5 -1.41 -18.89 -20.16
C VAL A 5 -2.41 -19.60 -19.26
N HIS A 6 -2.42 -20.93 -19.24
CA HIS A 6 -3.27 -21.68 -18.33
C HIS A 6 -2.58 -21.79 -16.96
N ILE A 7 -3.31 -21.43 -15.91
CA ILE A 7 -2.82 -21.51 -14.53
C ILE A 7 -3.09 -22.90 -13.97
N THR A 8 -2.02 -23.56 -13.53
CA THR A 8 -2.04 -24.87 -12.89
C THR A 8 -1.67 -24.82 -11.41
N SER A 9 -1.11 -23.71 -10.91
CA SER A 9 -0.84 -23.51 -9.48
C SER A 9 -0.91 -22.04 -9.04
N LYS A 10 -1.07 -21.85 -7.72
CA LYS A 10 -1.04 -20.53 -7.08
C LYS A 10 0.30 -19.82 -7.26
N GLU A 11 1.39 -20.54 -7.21
CA GLU A 11 2.75 -20.03 -7.38
C GLU A 11 2.97 -19.54 -8.81
N GLN A 12 2.48 -20.28 -9.80
CA GLN A 12 2.54 -19.86 -11.20
C GLN A 12 1.77 -18.56 -11.41
N PHE A 13 0.56 -18.45 -10.88
CA PHE A 13 -0.23 -17.24 -10.96
C PHE A 13 0.45 -16.05 -10.26
N SER A 14 0.97 -16.27 -9.05
CA SER A 14 1.70 -15.26 -8.27
C SER A 14 2.97 -14.77 -8.99
N SER A 15 3.71 -15.68 -9.62
CA SER A 15 4.86 -15.36 -10.46
C SER A 15 4.43 -14.51 -11.67
N LEU A 16 3.34 -14.89 -12.33
CA LEU A 16 2.84 -14.19 -13.51
C LEU A 16 2.37 -12.76 -13.19
N LEU A 17 1.68 -12.58 -12.05
CA LEU A 17 1.33 -11.26 -11.50
C LEU A 17 2.54 -10.38 -11.16
N THR A 18 3.72 -10.97 -10.97
CA THR A 18 4.95 -10.24 -10.64
C THR A 18 5.75 -9.89 -11.91
N LYS A 19 5.76 -10.78 -12.91
CA LYS A 19 6.55 -10.61 -14.13
C LYS A 19 5.93 -9.68 -15.15
N SER A 20 4.60 -9.56 -15.15
CA SER A 20 3.87 -8.76 -16.12
C SER A 20 3.26 -7.53 -15.49
N ARG A 21 3.43 -6.36 -16.12
CA ARG A 21 2.80 -5.11 -15.67
C ARG A 21 1.29 -5.25 -15.59
N PHE A 22 0.68 -5.88 -16.58
CA PHE A 22 -0.76 -6.15 -16.62
C PHE A 22 -1.04 -7.63 -16.83
N VAL A 23 -2.05 -8.14 -16.12
CA VAL A 23 -2.54 -9.51 -16.28
C VAL A 23 -4.06 -9.47 -16.43
N VAL A 24 -4.58 -10.07 -17.49
CA VAL A 24 -6.02 -10.22 -17.73
C VAL A 24 -6.38 -11.68 -17.45
N ALA A 25 -7.00 -11.96 -16.31
CA ALA A 25 -7.36 -13.31 -15.89
C ALA A 25 -8.82 -13.64 -16.23
N ASP A 26 -9.04 -14.72 -16.97
CA ASP A 26 -10.35 -15.33 -17.22
C ASP A 26 -10.60 -16.46 -16.23
N PHE A 27 -11.52 -16.25 -15.29
CA PHE A 27 -12.00 -17.29 -14.39
C PHE A 27 -13.19 -18.00 -15.02
N TYR A 28 -13.00 -19.28 -15.35
CA TYR A 28 -13.94 -20.10 -16.10
C TYR A 28 -14.11 -21.49 -15.47
N ALA A 29 -15.08 -22.25 -15.99
CA ALA A 29 -15.21 -23.69 -15.76
C ALA A 29 -15.56 -24.41 -17.06
N ASP A 30 -15.24 -25.69 -17.17
CA ASP A 30 -15.44 -26.46 -18.41
C ASP A 30 -16.93 -26.70 -18.74
N TRP A 31 -17.78 -26.72 -17.71
CA TRP A 31 -19.23 -26.87 -17.83
C TRP A 31 -19.97 -25.53 -18.03
N CYS A 32 -19.25 -24.41 -18.06
CA CYS A 32 -19.83 -23.07 -18.15
C CYS A 32 -20.14 -22.70 -19.61
N GLY A 33 -21.40 -22.85 -20.02
CA GLY A 33 -21.88 -22.44 -21.35
C GLY A 33 -21.54 -20.98 -21.74
N PRO A 34 -21.79 -19.98 -20.88
CA PRO A 34 -21.41 -18.59 -21.16
C PRO A 34 -19.91 -18.38 -21.33
N CYS A 35 -19.07 -19.17 -20.65
CA CYS A 35 -17.61 -19.11 -20.79
C CYS A 35 -17.19 -19.54 -22.20
N THR A 36 -17.78 -20.62 -22.72
CA THR A 36 -17.58 -21.08 -24.10
C THR A 36 -17.99 -20.01 -25.11
N ALA A 37 -19.07 -19.28 -24.86
CA ALA A 37 -19.56 -18.24 -25.77
C ALA A 37 -18.60 -17.03 -25.88
N ILE A 38 -17.95 -16.62 -24.79
CA ILE A 38 -17.05 -15.45 -24.78
C ILE A 38 -15.58 -15.81 -25.06
N ALA A 39 -15.18 -17.08 -24.91
CA ALA A 39 -13.81 -17.53 -25.12
C ALA A 39 -13.19 -17.07 -26.46
N PRO A 40 -13.88 -17.10 -27.62
CA PRO A 40 -13.31 -16.62 -28.87
C PRO A 40 -12.96 -15.13 -28.83
N ALA A 41 -13.78 -14.29 -28.20
CA ALA A 41 -13.51 -12.86 -28.06
C ALA A 41 -12.32 -12.61 -27.12
N TYR A 42 -12.22 -13.36 -26.03
CA TYR A 42 -11.09 -13.30 -25.12
C TYR A 42 -9.77 -13.70 -25.80
N GLU A 43 -9.76 -14.82 -26.52
CA GLU A 43 -8.57 -15.29 -27.25
C GLU A 43 -8.17 -14.33 -28.38
N GLN A 44 -9.15 -13.70 -29.05
CA GLN A 44 -8.86 -12.67 -30.03
C GLN A 44 -8.14 -11.48 -29.40
N LEU A 45 -8.63 -10.98 -28.26
CA LEU A 45 -7.97 -9.91 -27.51
C LEU A 45 -6.57 -10.33 -27.04
N ALA A 46 -6.43 -11.56 -26.52
CA ALA A 46 -5.14 -12.11 -26.11
C ALA A 46 -4.15 -12.13 -27.27
N SER A 47 -4.57 -12.58 -28.45
CA SER A 47 -3.71 -12.64 -29.64
C SER A 47 -3.24 -11.27 -30.13
N GLN A 48 -4.08 -10.24 -30.00
CA GLN A 48 -3.82 -8.89 -30.48
C GLN A 48 -3.00 -8.06 -29.49
N LEU A 49 -3.22 -8.24 -28.19
CA LEU A 49 -2.75 -7.30 -27.16
C LEU A 49 -1.71 -7.89 -26.23
N SER A 50 -1.50 -9.21 -26.22
CA SER A 50 -0.44 -9.82 -25.42
C SER A 50 0.93 -9.26 -25.78
N ARG A 51 1.65 -8.78 -24.77
CA ARG A 51 3.03 -8.29 -24.89
C ARG A 51 3.86 -8.88 -23.77
N PRO A 52 4.99 -9.56 -24.06
CA PRO A 52 5.84 -10.14 -23.02
C PRO A 52 6.19 -9.13 -21.92
N ASN A 53 6.09 -9.55 -20.66
CA ASN A 53 6.33 -8.75 -19.45
C ASN A 53 5.49 -7.45 -19.33
N ARG A 54 4.52 -7.24 -20.22
CA ARG A 54 3.71 -6.02 -20.33
C ARG A 54 2.23 -6.32 -20.13
N ILE A 55 1.64 -7.13 -21.01
CA ILE A 55 0.25 -7.54 -20.94
C ILE A 55 0.20 -9.06 -21.13
N THR A 56 -0.28 -9.77 -20.12
CA THR A 56 -0.40 -11.23 -20.17
C THR A 56 -1.85 -11.65 -19.96
N PHE A 57 -2.34 -12.50 -20.85
CA PHE A 57 -3.66 -13.09 -20.74
C PHE A 57 -3.52 -14.47 -20.11
N THR A 58 -4.40 -14.80 -19.17
CA THR A 58 -4.35 -16.05 -18.45
C THR A 58 -5.73 -16.61 -18.16
N LYS A 59 -5.83 -17.93 -18.12
CA LYS A 59 -7.08 -18.66 -17.86
C LYS A 59 -6.92 -19.47 -16.59
N ILE A 60 -7.94 -19.38 -15.73
CA ILE A 60 -7.99 -20.01 -14.41
C ILE A 60 -9.28 -20.81 -14.33
N ASN A 61 -9.15 -22.14 -14.35
CA ASN A 61 -10.29 -23.01 -14.13
C ASN A 61 -10.62 -23.01 -12.63
N VAL A 62 -11.81 -22.54 -12.25
CA VAL A 62 -12.17 -22.37 -10.84
C VAL A 62 -12.33 -23.71 -10.10
N ASP A 63 -12.65 -24.79 -10.82
CA ASP A 63 -12.80 -26.13 -10.23
C ASP A 63 -11.43 -26.71 -9.86
N GLN A 64 -10.40 -26.38 -10.65
CA GLN A 64 -9.02 -26.83 -10.43
C GLN A 64 -8.24 -25.90 -9.50
N GLN A 65 -8.54 -24.60 -9.51
CA GLN A 65 -7.83 -23.56 -8.78
C GLN A 65 -8.74 -22.86 -7.75
N GLN A 66 -9.40 -23.66 -6.91
CA GLN A 66 -10.41 -23.18 -5.96
C GLN A 66 -9.88 -22.12 -4.99
N ASP A 67 -8.64 -22.28 -4.51
CA ASP A 67 -8.00 -21.32 -3.61
C ASP A 67 -7.80 -19.95 -4.26
N ILE A 68 -7.45 -19.93 -5.55
CA ILE A 68 -7.29 -18.68 -6.31
C ILE A 68 -8.66 -18.03 -6.50
N ALA A 69 -9.66 -18.81 -6.94
CA ALA A 69 -11.03 -18.31 -7.12
C ALA A 69 -11.61 -17.72 -5.83
N LYS A 70 -11.40 -18.40 -4.68
CA LYS A 70 -11.83 -17.95 -3.36
C LYS A 70 -11.11 -16.67 -2.93
N ALA A 71 -9.79 -16.60 -3.12
CA ALA A 71 -8.98 -15.44 -2.75
C ALA A 71 -9.42 -14.15 -3.47
N TYR A 72 -9.91 -14.26 -4.69
CA TYR A 72 -10.41 -13.13 -5.48
C TYR A 72 -11.94 -12.98 -5.48
N GLY A 73 -12.64 -13.72 -4.60
CA GLY A 73 -14.09 -13.59 -4.44
C GLY A 73 -14.89 -13.91 -5.71
N VAL A 74 -14.45 -14.89 -6.50
CA VAL A 74 -15.13 -15.30 -7.73
C VAL A 74 -16.34 -16.16 -7.37
N THR A 75 -17.53 -15.59 -7.55
CA THR A 75 -18.81 -16.25 -7.24
C THR A 75 -19.65 -16.57 -8.48
N ALA A 76 -19.20 -16.17 -9.67
CA ALA A 76 -19.90 -16.38 -10.93
C ALA A 76 -18.90 -16.51 -12.07
N MET A 77 -19.27 -17.25 -13.12
CA MET A 77 -18.43 -17.45 -14.29
C MET A 77 -19.18 -17.11 -15.59
N PRO A 78 -18.49 -16.57 -16.60
CA PRO A 78 -17.09 -16.14 -16.54
C PRO A 78 -16.93 -14.87 -15.67
N THR A 79 -15.79 -14.74 -15.01
CA THR A 79 -15.38 -13.47 -14.38
C THR A 79 -13.99 -13.13 -14.87
N PHE A 80 -13.83 -11.93 -15.43
CA PHE A 80 -12.54 -11.42 -15.85
C PHE A 80 -12.03 -10.44 -14.80
N ILE A 81 -10.83 -10.68 -14.28
CA ILE A 81 -10.16 -9.76 -13.37
C ILE A 81 -8.92 -9.24 -14.06
N ILE A 82 -8.79 -7.92 -14.12
CA ILE A 82 -7.62 -7.26 -14.65
C ILE A 82 -6.75 -6.79 -13.50
N PHE A 83 -5.48 -7.16 -13.57
CA PHE A 83 -4.46 -6.80 -12.61
C PHE A 83 -3.49 -5.80 -13.22
N GLU A 84 -3.13 -4.79 -12.46
CA GLU A 84 -1.98 -3.92 -12.72
C GLU A 84 -0.99 -4.07 -11.58
N ARG A 85 0.26 -4.40 -11.90
CA ARG A 85 1.36 -4.59 -10.93
C ARG A 85 0.93 -5.52 -9.77
N GLY A 86 0.17 -6.56 -10.08
CA GLY A 86 -0.33 -7.56 -9.13
C GLY A 86 -1.57 -7.16 -8.32
N ARG A 87 -2.10 -5.94 -8.47
CA ARG A 87 -3.33 -5.48 -7.80
C ARG A 87 -4.52 -5.54 -8.77
N PRO A 88 -5.69 -6.04 -8.34
CA PRO A 88 -6.89 -6.02 -9.17
C PRO A 88 -7.39 -4.58 -9.37
N THR A 89 -7.51 -4.13 -10.61
CA THR A 89 -7.94 -2.76 -10.97
C THR A 89 -9.32 -2.71 -11.61
N SER A 90 -9.77 -3.83 -12.21
CA SER A 90 -11.07 -3.91 -12.85
C SER A 90 -11.59 -5.35 -12.82
N THR A 91 -12.90 -5.49 -12.76
CA THR A 91 -13.59 -6.79 -12.79
C THR A 91 -14.79 -6.71 -13.72
N VAL A 92 -14.86 -7.63 -14.68
CA VAL A 92 -15.98 -7.79 -15.61
C VAL A 92 -16.62 -9.14 -15.32
N ARG A 93 -17.87 -9.13 -14.86
CA ARG A 93 -18.63 -10.36 -14.58
C ARG A 93 -19.56 -10.68 -15.73
N GLY A 94 -19.65 -11.97 -16.05
CA GLY A 94 -20.51 -12.50 -17.11
C GLY A 94 -19.91 -12.41 -18.50
N ALA A 95 -20.57 -13.09 -19.44
CA ALA A 95 -20.18 -13.13 -20.85
C ALA A 95 -20.62 -11.86 -21.58
N ASP A 96 -19.95 -10.74 -21.31
CA ASP A 96 -20.16 -9.45 -21.97
C ASP A 96 -18.91 -9.05 -22.80
N PRO A 97 -18.88 -9.39 -24.11
CA PRO A 97 -17.72 -9.12 -24.97
C PRO A 97 -17.40 -7.64 -25.10
N LYS A 98 -18.41 -6.76 -25.03
CA LYS A 98 -18.22 -5.32 -25.18
C LYS A 98 -17.52 -4.76 -23.95
N LYS A 99 -18.02 -5.05 -22.75
CA LYS A 99 -17.37 -4.62 -21.49
C LYS A 99 -15.96 -5.17 -21.36
N LEU A 100 -15.75 -6.44 -21.72
CA LEU A 100 -14.42 -7.05 -21.72
C LEU A 100 -13.49 -6.30 -22.68
N SER A 101 -13.92 -6.07 -23.91
CA SER A 101 -13.13 -5.36 -24.92
C SER A 101 -12.80 -3.93 -24.49
N ASP A 102 -13.76 -3.19 -23.93
CA ASP A 102 -13.56 -1.82 -23.48
C ASP A 102 -12.54 -1.75 -22.33
N ALA A 103 -12.67 -2.64 -21.35
CA ALA A 103 -11.74 -2.72 -20.22
C ALA A 103 -10.31 -3.08 -20.65
N VAL A 104 -10.17 -4.06 -21.55
CA VAL A 104 -8.87 -4.51 -22.06
C VAL A 104 -8.24 -3.48 -23.00
N ARG A 105 -9.02 -2.76 -23.81
CA ARG A 105 -8.51 -1.70 -24.69
C ARG A 105 -8.05 -0.47 -23.90
N LYS A 106 -8.79 -0.08 -22.85
CA LYS A 106 -8.37 0.97 -21.92
C LYS A 106 -7.00 0.64 -21.34
N LEU A 107 -6.84 -0.58 -20.85
CA LEU A 107 -5.56 -1.08 -20.34
C LEU A 107 -4.44 -1.09 -21.39
N ALA A 108 -4.72 -1.55 -22.61
CA ALA A 108 -3.72 -1.56 -23.68
C ALA A 108 -3.23 -0.15 -24.05
N SER A 109 -4.10 0.86 -23.94
CA SER A 109 -3.71 2.27 -24.10
C SER A 109 -2.76 2.73 -22.99
N GLU A 110 -3.00 2.30 -21.75
CA GLU A 110 -2.15 2.60 -20.58
C GLU A 110 -0.79 1.87 -20.66
N ALA A 111 -0.78 0.66 -21.20
CA ALA A 111 0.42 -0.17 -21.40
C ALA A 111 1.31 0.26 -22.57
N SER A 112 0.79 1.07 -23.50
CA SER A 112 1.54 1.59 -24.65
C SER A 112 2.35 2.85 -24.32
N LYS A 113 2.13 3.44 -23.14
CA LYS A 113 2.97 4.52 -22.62
C LYS A 113 4.34 3.93 -22.22
N PRO A 114 5.47 4.55 -22.65
CA PRO A 114 6.82 4.05 -22.34
C PRO A 114 7.02 3.90 -20.83
N ASP A 115 7.89 2.99 -20.43
CA ASP A 115 8.19 2.71 -19.01
C ASP A 115 8.86 3.88 -18.27
N ASP A 116 9.32 4.89 -19.01
CA ASP A 116 9.76 6.18 -18.47
C ASP A 116 8.59 7.13 -18.15
N ALA A 117 7.36 6.61 -18.14
CA ALA A 117 6.15 7.30 -17.71
C ALA A 117 5.52 6.61 -16.48
N ASP A 118 6.28 6.49 -15.39
CA ASP A 118 5.71 6.47 -14.04
C ASP A 118 5.57 7.91 -13.54
N GLY A 119 4.53 8.58 -14.05
CA GLY A 119 4.13 9.93 -13.64
C GLY A 119 4.15 10.96 -14.76
N SER A 120 3.05 11.06 -15.52
CA SER A 120 2.47 12.33 -15.99
C SER A 120 1.32 12.06 -16.96
N GLY A 121 0.18 12.65 -16.65
CA GLY A 121 -1.08 12.47 -17.36
C GLY A 121 -2.20 12.88 -16.43
N GLU A 122 -2.25 14.19 -16.15
CA GLU A 122 -3.30 14.85 -15.38
C GLU A 122 -4.70 14.38 -15.80
N GLY A 123 -5.48 13.96 -14.81
CA GLY A 123 -6.85 13.53 -15.03
C GLY A 123 -7.41 12.68 -13.88
N SER A 124 -7.50 13.26 -12.68
CA SER A 124 -8.45 12.94 -11.62
C SER A 124 -8.55 11.48 -11.10
N SER A 125 -8.14 11.32 -9.83
CA SER A 125 -8.58 10.31 -8.84
C SER A 125 -8.13 8.84 -9.00
N GLY A 126 -7.21 8.41 -8.13
CA GLY A 126 -7.35 7.09 -7.48
C GLY A 126 -6.18 6.10 -7.52
N ALA A 127 -5.05 6.37 -8.16
CA ALA A 127 -3.92 5.42 -8.15
C ALA A 127 -3.06 5.58 -6.88
N VAL A 128 -3.04 4.55 -6.03
CA VAL A 128 -2.26 4.49 -4.79
C VAL A 128 -0.79 4.24 -5.10
N TRP A 129 0.09 5.18 -4.75
CA TRP A 129 1.54 5.06 -4.74
C TRP A 129 2.00 4.17 -3.57
N ILE A 130 2.82 3.18 -3.89
CA ILE A 130 3.17 2.08 -2.97
C ILE A 130 4.60 2.25 -2.42
N GLY A 131 5.38 3.21 -2.91
CA GLY A 131 6.80 3.30 -2.57
C GLY A 131 7.58 2.10 -3.12
N ALA A 132 8.38 1.47 -2.26
CA ALA A 132 9.09 0.24 -2.58
C ALA A 132 8.13 -0.95 -2.80
N ALA A 133 8.62 -2.03 -3.42
CA ALA A 133 7.80 -3.21 -3.69
C ALA A 133 7.12 -3.73 -2.41
N ALA A 134 5.79 -3.89 -2.45
CA ALA A 134 5.02 -4.36 -1.31
C ALA A 134 5.51 -5.75 -0.85
N PRO A 135 5.76 -5.96 0.46
CA PRO A 135 6.24 -7.22 0.98
C PRO A 135 5.17 -8.31 0.90
N LYS A 136 5.22 -9.13 -0.16
CA LYS A 136 4.37 -10.31 -0.33
C LYS A 136 4.73 -11.36 0.75
N PRO A 137 3.76 -12.11 1.31
CA PRO A 137 2.34 -12.20 0.94
C PRO A 137 1.41 -11.18 1.63
N TYR A 138 1.94 -10.22 2.38
CA TYR A 138 1.12 -9.36 3.24
C TYR A 138 0.47 -8.21 2.45
N ALA A 139 -0.76 -7.88 2.82
CA ALA A 139 -1.52 -6.82 2.19
C ALA A 139 -1.13 -5.45 2.75
N ASP A 140 -1.30 -4.41 1.93
CA ASP A 140 -1.27 -3.02 2.38
C ASP A 140 -2.55 -2.75 3.18
N ILE A 141 -2.41 -2.58 4.49
CA ILE A 141 -3.49 -2.32 5.45
C ILE A 141 -3.43 -0.88 5.96
N THR A 142 -2.77 0.01 5.22
CA THR A 142 -2.61 1.41 5.61
C THR A 142 -3.97 2.06 5.86
N ASP A 143 -4.99 1.76 5.08
CA ASP A 143 -6.35 2.32 5.23
C ASP A 143 -7.05 2.02 6.58
N GLN A 144 -6.48 1.15 7.41
CA GLN A 144 -7.02 0.81 8.73
C GLN A 144 -6.71 1.85 9.82
N TYR A 145 -5.87 2.85 9.58
CA TYR A 145 -5.67 3.94 10.56
C TYR A 145 -6.94 4.79 10.74
N GLU A 146 -7.06 5.42 11.90
CA GLU A 146 -8.12 6.37 12.22
C GLU A 146 -7.62 7.82 12.07
N PRO A 147 -8.02 8.56 11.01
CA PRO A 147 -7.46 9.88 10.71
C PRO A 147 -7.73 10.96 11.76
N LYS A 148 -8.72 10.76 12.63
CA LYS A 148 -9.10 11.74 13.65
C LYS A 148 -8.24 11.66 14.91
N GLY A 149 -7.62 10.51 15.17
CA GLY A 149 -6.76 10.31 16.34
C GLY A 149 -5.27 10.31 16.00
N LEU A 150 -4.88 10.73 14.80
CA LEU A 150 -3.48 10.93 14.47
C LEU A 150 -2.93 12.11 15.26
N GLU A 151 -1.81 11.89 15.94
CA GLU A 151 -1.07 12.92 16.66
C GLU A 151 0.39 12.85 16.23
N LEU A 152 1.01 14.00 15.98
CA LEU A 152 2.40 14.11 15.57
C LEU A 152 3.07 15.24 16.36
N LEU A 153 4.03 14.90 17.21
CA LEU A 153 4.76 15.86 18.04
C LEU A 153 6.05 16.31 17.36
N ASN A 154 6.53 17.48 17.78
CA ASN A 154 7.72 18.17 17.28
C ASN A 154 7.72 18.40 15.76
N ARG A 155 6.53 18.60 15.17
CA ARG A 155 6.36 18.85 13.74
C ARG A 155 6.37 20.33 13.44
N ASP A 156 7.18 20.72 12.47
CA ASP A 156 7.20 22.07 11.94
C ASP A 156 5.85 22.42 11.27
N SER A 157 5.30 23.57 11.66
CA SER A 157 3.99 24.02 11.23
C SER A 157 3.91 24.45 9.76
N GLU A 158 5.05 24.77 9.13
CA GLU A 158 5.14 25.16 7.73
C GLU A 158 4.94 23.99 6.77
N PHE A 159 5.13 22.76 7.27
CA PHE A 159 5.02 21.53 6.50
C PHE A 159 3.69 20.79 6.70
N GLY A 160 3.56 19.63 6.05
CA GLY A 160 2.37 18.78 6.10
C GLY A 160 2.04 18.28 7.51
N THR A 161 0.82 17.78 7.70
CA THR A 161 0.34 17.27 9.01
C THR A 161 0.57 15.76 9.13
N ALA A 162 0.25 15.16 10.28
CA ALA A 162 0.26 13.70 10.44
C ALA A 162 -0.51 12.94 9.34
N LYS A 163 -1.58 13.54 8.78
CA LYS A 163 -2.36 12.94 7.69
C LYS A 163 -1.59 12.86 6.38
N THR A 164 -0.65 13.79 6.15
CA THR A 164 0.18 13.85 4.95
C THR A 164 1.00 12.57 4.77
N LEU A 165 1.46 11.99 5.87
CA LEU A 165 2.21 10.72 5.87
C LEU A 165 1.41 9.55 5.30
N PHE A 166 0.09 9.58 5.34
CA PHE A 166 -0.76 8.50 4.87
C PHE A 166 -1.38 8.75 3.50
N ASP A 167 -1.01 9.85 2.83
CA ASP A 167 -1.56 10.21 1.53
C ASP A 167 -1.28 9.10 0.48
N PRO A 168 -2.29 8.64 -0.28
CA PRO A 168 -2.10 7.63 -1.30
C PRO A 168 -1.27 8.11 -2.50
N SER A 169 -1.09 9.41 -2.69
CA SER A 169 -0.36 9.99 -3.82
C SER A 169 1.16 9.86 -3.69
N LYS A 170 1.82 9.88 -4.84
CA LYS A 170 3.28 9.91 -4.97
C LYS A 170 3.83 11.21 -4.35
N PRO A 171 4.87 11.13 -3.49
CA PRO A 171 5.55 12.31 -2.96
C PRO A 171 5.95 13.28 -4.06
N SER A 172 5.71 14.57 -3.84
CA SER A 172 5.99 15.60 -4.84
C SER A 172 7.49 15.73 -5.14
N ALA A 173 8.36 15.40 -4.17
CA ALA A 173 9.82 15.37 -4.36
C ALA A 173 10.30 14.33 -5.38
N LEU A 174 9.49 13.32 -5.69
CA LEU A 174 9.78 12.36 -6.78
C LEU A 174 9.25 12.80 -8.14
N ASN A 175 8.64 13.98 -8.23
CA ASN A 175 8.23 14.58 -9.49
C ASN A 175 9.31 15.57 -9.92
N ASN A 176 9.70 15.56 -11.20
CA ASN A 176 10.70 16.47 -11.77
C ASN A 176 10.22 17.94 -11.87
N GLY A 177 9.28 18.38 -11.03
CA GLY A 177 8.68 19.70 -11.03
C GLY A 177 8.57 20.28 -9.63
N LYS A 178 8.38 21.60 -9.53
CA LYS A 178 8.24 22.30 -8.24
C LYS A 178 7.03 21.77 -7.45
N ALA A 179 7.27 21.40 -6.19
CA ALA A 179 6.22 21.03 -5.23
C ALA A 179 5.18 22.17 -5.15
N LYS A 180 3.89 21.82 -5.29
CA LYS A 180 2.78 22.79 -5.25
C LYS A 180 2.33 23.12 -3.82
N ALA A 181 2.68 22.29 -2.84
CA ALA A 181 2.43 22.43 -1.40
C ALA A 181 3.35 21.47 -0.63
N ALA A 182 3.59 21.71 0.66
CA ALA A 182 4.33 20.81 1.52
C ALA A 182 3.56 19.49 1.72
N ASP A 183 4.03 18.43 1.06
CA ASP A 183 3.44 17.09 1.11
C ASP A 183 4.32 16.09 1.86
N TRP A 184 5.14 16.58 2.77
CA TRP A 184 5.93 15.81 3.74
C TRP A 184 5.82 16.48 5.11
N VAL A 185 6.38 15.86 6.14
CA VAL A 185 6.52 16.46 7.47
C VAL A 185 8.01 16.65 7.77
N GLU A 186 8.34 17.71 8.49
CA GLU A 186 9.66 17.95 9.04
C GLU A 186 9.56 18.17 10.54
N SER A 187 10.66 17.91 11.24
CA SER A 187 10.79 18.27 12.65
C SER A 187 11.04 19.76 12.83
N ASP A 188 10.61 20.29 13.98
CA ASP A 188 10.65 21.73 14.25
C ASP A 188 11.97 22.15 14.93
N THR A 189 12.23 21.60 16.11
CA THR A 189 13.32 22.07 16.98
C THR A 189 14.60 21.23 16.89
N ASP A 190 14.46 19.92 16.68
CA ASP A 190 15.55 18.95 16.67
C ASP A 190 15.19 17.77 15.76
N GLU A 191 16.03 16.75 15.71
CA GLU A 191 15.88 15.56 14.87
C GLU A 191 14.83 14.55 15.37
N GLN A 192 14.01 14.87 16.38
CA GLN A 192 13.05 13.92 16.94
C GLN A 192 11.63 14.12 16.37
N LEU A 193 10.96 13.03 16.00
CA LEU A 193 9.53 13.06 15.62
C LEU A 193 8.76 11.94 16.29
N MET A 194 7.58 12.25 16.83
CA MET A 194 6.73 11.27 17.50
C MET A 194 5.37 11.17 16.82
N LEU A 195 5.12 10.06 16.12
CA LEU A 195 3.85 9.82 15.44
C LEU A 195 3.02 8.78 16.19
N PHE A 196 1.80 9.14 16.59
CA PHE A 196 0.80 8.21 17.09
C PHE A 196 -0.24 7.88 16.02
N VAL A 197 -0.46 6.58 15.82
CA VAL A 197 -1.35 6.00 14.80
C VAL A 197 -2.35 5.05 15.45
N PRO A 198 -3.60 5.48 15.72
CA PRO A 198 -4.66 4.59 16.14
C PRO A 198 -5.26 3.83 14.96
N PHE A 199 -5.73 2.60 15.19
CA PHE A 199 -6.35 1.74 14.18
C PHE A 199 -7.83 1.45 14.47
N LYS A 200 -8.61 1.34 13.39
CA LYS A 200 -10.06 1.01 13.41
C LYS A 200 -10.34 -0.41 13.92
N SER A 201 -9.39 -1.31 13.76
CA SER A 201 -9.48 -2.71 14.20
C SER A 201 -8.15 -3.16 14.79
N THR A 202 -8.15 -4.34 15.41
CA THR A 202 -6.89 -4.95 15.86
C THR A 202 -6.19 -5.54 14.64
N LEU A 203 -4.95 -5.14 14.41
CA LEU A 203 -4.13 -5.55 13.27
C LEU A 203 -3.05 -6.53 13.69
N LYS A 204 -2.63 -7.38 12.76
CA LYS A 204 -1.32 -8.04 12.82
C LYS A 204 -0.41 -7.29 11.87
N VAL A 205 0.61 -6.60 12.39
CA VAL A 205 1.52 -5.80 11.57
C VAL A 205 2.79 -6.61 11.32
N HIS A 206 3.14 -6.78 10.04
CA HIS A 206 4.33 -7.53 9.64
C HIS A 206 5.52 -6.61 9.35
N SER A 207 5.27 -5.54 8.61
CA SER A 207 6.30 -4.60 8.19
C SER A 207 5.71 -3.24 7.94
N LEU A 208 6.54 -2.21 8.05
CA LEU A 208 6.21 -0.85 7.66
C LEU A 208 7.07 -0.48 6.45
N GLN A 209 6.62 0.50 5.69
CA GLN A 209 7.49 1.26 4.81
C GLN A 209 7.49 2.71 5.26
N VAL A 210 8.70 3.28 5.32
CA VAL A 210 8.93 4.68 5.61
C VAL A 210 9.57 5.28 4.38
N THR A 211 8.99 6.36 3.87
CA THR A 211 9.56 7.13 2.77
C THR A 211 10.11 8.43 3.31
N SER A 212 11.35 8.76 2.94
CA SER A 212 12.01 10.03 3.25
C SER A 212 12.84 10.47 2.05
N LEU A 213 12.64 11.71 1.62
CA LEU A 213 13.22 12.28 0.40
C LEU A 213 13.84 13.65 0.67
N PRO A 214 14.85 13.73 1.54
CA PRO A 214 15.58 14.97 1.73
C PRO A 214 16.28 15.39 0.44
N PRO A 215 16.46 16.71 0.20
CA PRO A 215 17.28 17.23 -0.88
C PRO A 215 18.68 16.60 -0.88
N ALA A 216 19.27 16.43 -2.07
CA ALA A 216 20.65 15.99 -2.22
C ALA A 216 21.59 17.21 -2.17
N ASP A 217 21.64 17.86 -1.01
CA ASP A 217 22.53 18.98 -0.72
C ASP A 217 23.26 18.68 0.60
N ASP A 218 24.52 19.10 0.71
CA ASP A 218 25.41 18.80 1.84
C ASP A 218 25.44 19.95 2.88
N ASP A 219 24.32 20.69 2.98
CA ASP A 219 24.16 21.81 3.91
C ASP A 219 23.53 21.31 5.23
N ASP A 220 24.00 21.82 6.37
CA ASP A 220 23.56 21.41 7.71
C ASP A 220 22.08 21.80 7.96
N ASP A 221 21.55 22.73 7.17
CA ASP A 221 20.13 23.13 7.15
C ASP A 221 19.21 22.08 6.45
N VAL A 222 19.77 21.05 5.82
CA VAL A 222 19.00 20.01 5.11
C VAL A 222 18.51 18.96 6.10
N PRO A 223 17.21 18.61 6.07
CA PRO A 223 16.70 17.57 6.94
C PRO A 223 17.27 16.20 6.54
N MET A 224 17.53 15.34 7.52
CA MET A 224 18.03 13.99 7.33
C MET A 224 16.89 12.98 7.16
N ARG A 225 17.23 11.75 6.75
CA ARG A 225 16.29 10.63 6.82
C ARG A 225 16.36 10.01 8.21
N PRO A 226 15.26 9.41 8.69
CA PRO A 226 15.31 8.73 9.98
C PRO A 226 16.26 7.53 9.95
N GLN A 227 17.21 7.48 10.89
CA GLN A 227 18.11 6.35 11.06
C GLN A 227 17.53 5.36 12.08
N THR A 228 17.20 5.83 13.28
CA THR A 228 16.67 4.99 14.36
C THR A 228 15.17 5.23 14.55
N ILE A 229 14.41 4.14 14.51
CA ILE A 229 12.96 4.12 14.75
C ILE A 229 12.64 3.20 15.92
N GLN A 230 12.07 3.76 16.98
CA GLN A 230 11.51 3.01 18.09
C GLN A 230 10.00 2.85 17.91
N LEU A 231 9.51 1.64 18.17
CA LEU A 231 8.12 1.28 17.96
C LEU A 231 7.46 0.89 19.27
N TYR A 232 6.31 1.48 19.55
CA TYR A 232 5.46 1.12 20.68
C TYR A 232 4.08 0.73 20.18
N THR A 233 3.43 -0.22 20.85
CA THR A 233 2.10 -0.68 20.46
C THR A 233 1.10 -0.48 21.58
N ASN A 234 -0.18 -0.37 21.22
CA ASN A 234 -1.32 -0.41 22.14
C ASN A 234 -1.30 0.69 23.22
N ARG A 235 -0.78 1.88 22.87
CA ARG A 235 -0.89 3.09 23.67
C ARG A 235 -2.24 3.78 23.43
N SER A 236 -2.76 4.45 24.46
CA SER A 236 -4.04 5.17 24.39
C SER A 236 -3.92 6.57 23.79
N HIS A 237 -2.73 7.17 23.84
CA HIS A 237 -2.39 8.50 23.35
C HIS A 237 -0.93 8.50 22.87
N VAL A 238 -0.49 9.59 22.24
CA VAL A 238 0.91 9.79 21.87
C VAL A 238 1.82 9.79 23.11
N LEU A 239 3.00 9.18 23.01
CA LEU A 239 3.98 9.24 24.11
C LEU A 239 4.67 10.60 24.12
N GLY A 240 4.94 11.13 25.30
CA GLY A 240 5.91 12.22 25.44
C GLY A 240 7.33 11.72 25.13
N PHE A 241 8.25 12.63 24.79
CA PHE A 241 9.66 12.29 24.56
C PHE A 241 10.32 11.77 25.86
N ASP A 242 10.10 12.44 26.99
CA ASP A 242 10.59 11.98 28.30
C ASP A 242 10.03 10.60 28.68
N GLU A 243 8.75 10.35 28.37
CA GLU A 243 8.12 9.05 28.65
C GLU A 243 8.70 7.93 27.78
N ALA A 244 9.15 8.25 26.57
CA ALA A 244 9.76 7.27 25.67
C ALA A 244 11.12 6.79 26.19
N ASP A 245 11.84 7.59 26.97
CA ASP A 245 13.11 7.19 27.58
C ASP A 245 12.93 6.16 28.71
N ASP A 246 11.85 6.29 29.48
CA ASP A 246 11.55 5.39 30.61
C ASP A 246 10.87 4.09 30.17
N ILE A 247 10.24 4.10 28.99
CA ILE A 247 9.45 2.99 28.49
C ILE A 247 10.26 2.21 27.45
N PRO A 248 10.48 0.90 27.64
CA PRO A 248 11.17 0.11 26.62
C PRO A 248 10.32 -0.01 25.35
N ALA A 249 10.91 0.33 24.21
CA ALA A 249 10.33 0.10 22.90
C ALA A 249 10.02 -1.39 22.68
N VAL A 250 8.90 -1.69 22.02
CA VAL A 250 8.54 -3.06 21.62
C VAL A 250 9.59 -3.60 20.65
N GLN A 251 10.06 -2.74 19.76
CA GLN A 251 11.16 -2.97 18.84
C GLN A 251 11.83 -1.65 18.48
N THR A 252 13.16 -1.65 18.45
CA THR A 252 13.98 -0.60 17.84
C THR A 252 14.53 -1.12 16.53
N VAL A 253 14.51 -0.29 15.49
CA VAL A 253 15.09 -0.58 14.18
C VAL A 253 16.05 0.53 13.83
N THR A 254 17.23 0.16 13.34
CA THR A 254 18.22 1.09 12.80
C THR A 254 18.33 0.82 11.31
N LEU A 255 17.97 1.82 10.51
CA LEU A 255 18.05 1.80 9.05
C LEU A 255 19.46 2.15 8.61
N GLN A 256 19.98 1.42 7.62
CA GLN A 256 21.24 1.70 6.95
C GLN A 256 20.99 2.42 5.62
N PRO A 257 22.00 3.12 5.07
CA PRO A 257 21.88 3.73 3.75
C PRO A 257 21.42 2.76 2.65
N GLU A 258 21.84 1.49 2.73
CA GLU A 258 21.43 0.45 1.77
C GLU A 258 19.96 0.01 1.88
N ASP A 259 19.30 0.26 3.01
CA ASP A 259 17.89 -0.10 3.21
C ASP A 259 16.94 0.80 2.41
N TRP A 260 17.43 1.97 1.98
CA TRP A 260 16.66 2.94 1.23
C TRP A 260 16.69 2.65 -0.27
N ASP A 261 15.52 2.40 -0.86
CA ASP A 261 15.40 2.26 -2.30
C ASP A 261 15.75 3.58 -3.02
N SER A 262 16.77 3.55 -3.89
CA SER A 262 17.31 4.75 -4.54
C SER A 262 16.34 5.44 -5.51
N LYS A 263 15.27 4.77 -5.94
CA LYS A 263 14.27 5.34 -6.85
C LYS A 263 13.09 5.96 -6.12
N THR A 264 12.73 5.39 -4.98
CA THR A 264 11.50 5.75 -4.25
C THR A 264 11.77 6.40 -2.90
N GLY A 265 13.04 6.44 -2.45
CA GLY A 265 13.42 6.92 -1.12
C GLY A 265 12.69 6.19 0.00
N THR A 266 12.36 4.91 -0.22
CA THR A 266 11.53 4.13 0.70
C THR A 266 12.35 3.02 1.33
N ALA A 267 12.41 3.00 2.66
CA ALA A 267 12.98 1.92 3.45
C ALA A 267 11.88 0.98 3.95
N LYS A 268 12.17 -0.33 3.96
CA LYS A 268 11.31 -1.35 4.53
C LYS A 268 11.74 -1.63 5.98
N VAL A 269 10.82 -1.43 6.91
CA VAL A 269 11.03 -1.71 8.34
C VAL A 269 10.42 -3.07 8.65
N ASP A 270 11.24 -4.11 8.74
CA ASP A 270 10.79 -5.45 9.11
C ASP A 270 10.49 -5.54 10.62
N LEU A 271 9.27 -5.96 10.97
CA LEU A 271 8.85 -6.11 12.36
C LEU A 271 9.00 -7.55 12.82
N ARG A 272 9.32 -7.74 14.10
CA ARG A 272 9.27 -9.02 14.78
C ARG A 272 7.80 -9.41 14.96
N PHE A 273 7.19 -9.95 13.91
CA PHE A 273 5.76 -10.25 13.79
C PHE A 273 5.12 -10.84 15.06
N VAL A 274 5.84 -11.71 15.78
CA VAL A 274 5.41 -12.29 17.08
C VAL A 274 5.02 -11.26 18.14
N LYS A 275 5.64 -10.07 18.13
CA LYS A 275 5.32 -8.94 19.04
C LYS A 275 4.21 -8.03 18.52
N PHE A 276 3.87 -8.13 17.23
CA PHE A 276 2.93 -7.25 16.52
C PHE A 276 1.67 -8.00 16.05
N GLN A 277 1.25 -9.05 16.79
CA GLN A 277 0.05 -9.85 16.47
C GLN A 277 -1.29 -9.16 16.82
N ARG A 278 -1.26 -8.22 17.77
CA ARG A 278 -2.47 -7.59 18.31
C ARG A 278 -2.21 -6.10 18.52
N VAL A 279 -2.20 -5.34 17.43
CA VAL A 279 -1.88 -3.92 17.42
C VAL A 279 -3.16 -3.11 17.22
N THR A 280 -3.50 -2.26 18.18
CA THR A 280 -4.66 -1.34 18.14
C THR A 280 -4.25 0.09 17.92
N SER A 281 -2.99 0.39 18.23
CA SER A 281 -2.31 1.64 17.94
C SER A 281 -0.82 1.38 17.82
N LEU A 282 -0.14 2.24 17.07
CA LEU A 282 1.29 2.23 16.87
C LEU A 282 1.84 3.63 17.15
N VAL A 283 2.89 3.72 17.96
CA VAL A 283 3.72 4.92 18.08
C VAL A 283 5.01 4.65 17.32
N LEU A 284 5.35 5.53 16.37
CA LEU A 284 6.64 5.56 15.71
C LEU A 284 7.40 6.76 16.26
N PHE A 285 8.47 6.49 17.00
CA PHE A 285 9.41 7.49 17.46
C PHE A 285 10.63 7.44 16.55
N PHE A 286 10.81 8.48 15.74
CA PHE A 286 12.02 8.72 14.96
C PHE A 286 12.99 9.47 15.86
N VAL A 287 14.10 8.81 16.21
CA VAL A 287 15.00 9.25 17.30
C VAL A 287 16.13 10.14 16.78
N ASP A 288 16.71 9.76 15.65
CA ASP A 288 17.87 10.39 15.03
C ASP A 288 17.84 10.20 13.50
N GLY A 289 18.76 10.85 12.80
CA GLY A 289 18.87 10.80 11.34
C GLY A 289 20.19 10.30 10.78
N ASP A 290 20.21 10.01 9.49
CA ASP A 290 21.39 9.56 8.75
C ASP A 290 22.21 10.73 8.17
N GLY A 291 22.86 11.51 9.03
CA GLY A 291 23.69 12.63 8.59
C GLY A 291 24.11 13.55 9.73
N ASP A 292 24.49 14.78 9.36
CA ASP A 292 24.91 15.84 10.29
C ASP A 292 23.88 16.99 10.39
N GLY A 293 22.72 16.88 9.74
CA GLY A 293 21.66 17.88 9.80
C GLY A 293 20.95 17.93 11.14
N GLU A 294 20.14 18.96 11.39
CA GLU A 294 19.46 19.14 12.69
C GLU A 294 18.00 18.70 12.70
N LYS A 295 17.43 18.39 11.52
CA LYS A 295 16.01 18.07 11.34
C LYS A 295 15.79 16.73 10.67
N LEU A 296 14.63 16.14 10.85
CA LEU A 296 14.20 14.94 10.14
C LEU A 296 13.09 15.25 9.16
N ARG A 297 13.11 14.57 8.02
CA ARG A 297 12.03 14.58 7.04
C ARG A 297 11.39 13.21 6.88
N VAL A 298 10.05 13.18 6.86
CA VAL A 298 9.28 11.97 6.52
C VAL A 298 8.17 12.31 5.52
N ASP A 299 8.11 11.56 4.42
CA ASP A 299 7.18 11.82 3.33
C ASP A 299 5.95 10.92 3.41
N ARG A 300 6.12 9.60 3.59
CA ARG A 300 5.03 8.62 3.60
C ARG A 300 5.27 7.48 4.58
N ILE A 301 4.19 6.92 5.09
CA ILE A 301 4.16 5.70 5.88
C ILE A 301 3.11 4.74 5.29
N ARG A 302 3.54 3.51 5.05
CA ARG A 302 2.65 2.40 4.67
C ARG A 302 2.78 1.26 5.68
N ILE A 303 1.68 0.58 5.91
CA ILE A 303 1.57 -0.47 6.92
C ILE A 303 1.14 -1.75 6.23
N PHE A 304 1.89 -2.83 6.41
CA PHE A 304 1.63 -4.11 5.77
C PHE A 304 1.39 -5.21 6.81
N GLY A 305 0.38 -6.04 6.55
CA GLY A 305 0.00 -7.11 7.46
C GLY A 305 -1.38 -7.69 7.18
N GLU A 306 -2.09 -8.04 8.24
CA GLU A 306 -3.46 -8.56 8.22
C GLU A 306 -4.37 -7.69 9.09
N ALA A 307 -5.52 -7.28 8.55
CA ALA A 307 -6.55 -6.63 9.33
C ALA A 307 -7.43 -7.68 10.03
N GLY A 308 -7.58 -7.57 11.35
CA GLY A 308 -8.54 -8.38 12.11
C GLY A 308 -9.97 -7.87 11.99
N GLU A 309 -10.91 -8.59 12.60
CA GLU A 309 -12.33 -8.20 12.64
C GLU A 309 -12.51 -6.79 13.23
N LYS A 310 -13.40 -6.00 12.60
CA LYS A 310 -13.69 -4.63 13.03
C LYS A 310 -14.23 -4.66 14.45
N ARG A 311 -13.72 -3.78 15.31
CA ARG A 311 -14.31 -3.55 16.62
C ARG A 311 -15.67 -2.86 16.40
N GLU A 312 -16.77 -3.51 16.78
CA GLU A 312 -17.99 -2.76 17.03
C GLU A 312 -17.74 -1.89 18.27
N MET A 313 -17.67 -0.58 18.07
CA MET A 313 -17.72 0.39 19.17
C MET A 313 -19.09 0.22 19.83
N GLY A 314 -19.12 -0.46 20.98
CA GLY A 314 -20.31 -0.54 21.82
C GLY A 314 -20.84 0.87 22.06
N LYS A 315 -22.13 1.08 21.83
CA LYS A 315 -22.80 2.35 22.15
C LYS A 315 -22.49 2.68 23.61
N LEU A 316 -21.91 3.86 23.84
CA LEU A 316 -21.89 4.48 25.16
C LEU A 316 -23.36 4.72 25.55
N GLU A 317 -23.92 3.81 26.35
CA GLU A 317 -25.17 4.08 27.04
C GLU A 317 -24.89 5.13 28.10
N LYS A 318 -25.54 6.28 27.92
CA LYS A 318 -25.57 7.35 28.90
C LYS A 318 -26.33 6.82 30.11
N ILE A 319 -25.63 6.53 31.19
CA ILE A 319 -26.25 6.24 32.49
C ILE A 319 -27.10 7.47 32.83
N GLY A 320 -28.42 7.31 32.75
CA GLY A 320 -29.39 8.33 33.11
C GLY A 320 -29.38 8.54 34.61
N ASP A 321 -29.50 9.80 35.01
CA ASP A 321 -29.61 10.28 36.38
C ASP A 321 -30.58 9.43 37.21
N GLU A 322 -30.11 8.91 38.35
CA GLU A 322 -31.00 8.43 39.41
C GLU A 322 -31.73 9.64 40.02
N PRO A 323 -33.06 9.59 40.19
CA PRO A 323 -33.78 10.61 40.93
C PRO A 323 -33.47 10.43 42.42
N GLY A 324 -32.74 11.38 42.99
CA GLY A 324 -32.44 11.44 44.42
C GLY A 324 -33.71 11.57 45.26
N GLU A 325 -33.71 10.83 46.39
CA GLU A 325 -34.56 11.02 47.57
C GLU A 325 -34.43 12.42 48.18
#